data_AF-A0A2D7ASD8-F1
#
_entry.id   AF-A0A2D7ASD8-F1
#
_cell.length_a   1.000
_cell.length_b   1.000
_cell.length_c   1.000
_cell.angle_alpha   90.00
_cell.angle_beta   90.00
_cell.angle_gamma   90.00
#
_symmetry.space_group_name_H-M   'P 1'
#
loop_
_entity.id
_entity.type
_entity.pdbx_description
1 polymer ?
#
loop_
_entity_poly.entity_id
_entity_poly.type
_entity_poly.pdbx_seq_one_letter_code
_entity_poly.pdbx_strand_id
1 'polypeptide(L)'
;MSGLEEKLGPGHQQIILGLLIFAAGALWGVMLANGDDGVGDNLGQLFISAVIMLSGAMITLLGVSFGTDNEDDRTNDLQDAIAELTGMLNTLQAKMAGGDDEDE
;
A
#
# COMPACT_ATOMS: atom_id res chain seq x y z
N MET A 1 -16.83 12.61 17.92
CA MET A 1 -16.10 11.46 17.34
C MET A 1 -16.80 11.14 16.03
N SER A 2 -16.05 11.05 14.93
CA SER A 2 -16.61 10.98 13.58
C SER A 2 -17.11 9.57 13.32
N GLY A 3 -18.36 9.39 12.85
CA GLY A 3 -18.95 8.06 12.59
C GLY A 3 -18.26 7.24 11.49
N LEU A 4 -17.18 7.75 10.89
CA LEU A 4 -16.30 7.01 9.99
C LEU A 4 -15.24 6.18 10.74
N GLU A 5 -14.80 6.62 11.93
CA GLU A 5 -13.81 5.91 12.76
C GLU A 5 -14.41 4.62 13.34
N GLU A 6 -15.70 4.65 13.69
CA GLU A 6 -16.48 3.51 14.22
C GLU A 6 -16.78 2.42 13.16
N LYS A 7 -16.72 2.74 11.86
CA LYS A 7 -16.97 1.79 10.76
C LYS A 7 -15.73 1.31 10.02
N LEU A 8 -14.62 2.06 10.10
CA LEU A 8 -13.41 1.80 9.33
C LEU A 8 -12.26 1.23 10.18
N GLY A 9 -12.48 1.05 11.49
CA GLY A 9 -11.53 0.40 12.40
C GLY A 9 -10.16 1.10 12.46
N PRO A 10 -9.12 0.43 13.00
CA PRO A 10 -7.78 1.00 13.16
C PRO A 10 -7.10 1.44 11.86
N GLY A 11 -7.52 0.94 10.69
CA GLY A 11 -6.97 1.39 9.39
C GLY A 11 -7.65 2.63 8.81
N HIS A 12 -8.63 3.22 9.48
CA HIS A 12 -9.26 4.49 9.13
C HIS A 12 -8.24 5.58 8.73
N GLN A 13 -7.14 5.67 9.49
CA GLN A 13 -6.09 6.65 9.24
C GLN A 13 -5.32 6.39 7.94
N GLN A 14 -5.09 5.13 7.57
CA GLN A 14 -4.45 4.76 6.31
C GLN A 14 -5.36 5.03 5.12
N ILE A 15 -6.66 4.77 5.27
CA ILE A 15 -7.68 5.06 4.25
C ILE A 15 -7.75 6.56 3.96
N ILE A 16 -7.82 7.40 5.01
CA ILE A 16 -7.84 8.86 4.84
C ILE A 16 -6.56 9.34 4.18
N LEU A 17 -5.40 8.88 4.66
CA LEU A 17 -4.11 9.30 4.13
C LEU A 17 -3.98 8.90 2.65
N GLY A 18 -4.36 7.69 2.30
CA GLY A 18 -4.37 7.19 0.92
C GLY A 18 -5.28 8.02 0.02
N LEU A 19 -6.49 8.34 0.47
CA LEU A 19 -7.44 9.18 -0.26
C LEU A 19 -6.93 10.61 -0.46
N LEU A 20 -6.27 11.19 0.54
CA LEU A 20 -5.68 12.53 0.43
C LEU A 20 -4.53 12.56 -0.58
N ILE A 21 -3.65 11.56 -0.54
CA ILE A 21 -2.54 11.44 -1.50
C ILE A 21 -3.08 11.20 -2.91
N PHE A 22 -4.09 10.34 -3.06
CA PHE A 22 -4.77 10.09 -4.32
C PHE A 22 -5.37 11.39 -4.90
N ALA A 23 -6.14 12.13 -4.09
CA ALA A 23 -6.77 13.37 -4.51
C ALA A 23 -5.75 14.45 -4.87
N ALA A 24 -4.65 14.56 -4.11
CA ALA A 24 -3.55 15.49 -4.41
C ALA A 24 -2.90 15.15 -5.76
N GLY A 25 -2.60 13.87 -6.00
CA GLY A 25 -2.08 13.39 -7.29
C GLY A 25 -3.03 13.70 -8.44
N ALA A 26 -4.33 13.46 -8.26
CA ALA A 26 -5.36 13.73 -9.25
C ALA A 26 -5.51 15.21 -9.61
N LEU A 27 -5.60 16.08 -8.59
CA LEU A 27 -5.73 17.52 -8.79
C LEU A 27 -4.49 18.10 -9.49
N TRP A 28 -3.31 17.66 -9.06
CA TRP A 28 -2.05 18.07 -9.68
C TRP A 28 -1.95 17.60 -11.13
N GLY A 29 -2.33 16.35 -11.41
CA GLY A 29 -2.33 15.79 -12.77
C GLY A 29 -3.30 16.49 -13.71
N VAL A 30 -4.50 16.84 -13.22
CA VAL A 30 -5.49 17.61 -13.99
C VAL A 30 -4.99 19.01 -14.31
N MET A 31 -4.31 19.67 -13.37
CA MET A 31 -3.70 20.98 -13.61
C MET A 31 -2.63 20.91 -14.70
N LEU A 32 -1.77 19.88 -14.67
CA LEU A 32 -0.74 19.63 -15.68
C LEU A 32 -1.31 19.27 -17.06
N ALA A 33 -2.37 18.48 -17.10
CA ALA A 33 -3.01 18.07 -18.35
C ALA A 33 -3.74 19.24 -19.06
N ASN A 34 -4.19 20.24 -18.31
CA ASN A 34 -4.89 21.43 -18.83
C ASN A 34 -3.99 22.68 -18.95
N GLY A 35 -2.68 22.55 -18.71
CA GLY A 35 -1.73 23.65 -18.83
C GLY A 35 -1.49 24.09 -20.28
N ASP A 36 -1.20 25.39 -20.46
CA ASP A 36 -0.99 26.04 -21.76
C ASP A 36 0.18 25.46 -22.57
N ASP A 37 1.15 24.82 -21.89
CA ASP A 37 2.32 24.19 -22.51
C ASP A 37 2.02 22.82 -23.17
N GLY A 38 0.76 22.36 -23.10
CA GLY A 38 0.32 21.09 -23.67
C GLY A 38 0.85 19.85 -22.94
N VAL A 39 0.22 18.70 -23.23
CA VAL A 39 0.55 17.40 -22.59
C VAL A 39 1.96 16.92 -22.96
N GLY A 40 2.54 17.42 -24.06
CA GLY A 40 3.84 17.00 -24.58
C GLY A 40 5.03 17.42 -23.71
N ASP A 41 5.07 18.66 -23.22
CA ASP A 41 6.18 19.17 -22.41
C ASP A 41 6.08 18.74 -20.93
N ASN A 42 4.89 18.33 -20.49
CA ASN A 42 4.60 17.99 -19.11
C ASN A 42 4.43 16.48 -18.84
N LEU A 43 4.76 15.63 -19.83
CA LEU A 43 4.51 14.18 -19.77
C LEU A 43 5.19 13.50 -18.57
N GLY A 44 6.42 13.93 -18.22
CA GLY A 44 7.14 13.41 -17.04
C GLY A 44 6.47 13.77 -15.73
N GLN A 45 5.91 14.98 -15.62
CA GLN A 45 5.20 15.43 -14.43
C GLN A 45 3.81 14.78 -14.32
N LEU A 46 3.14 14.54 -15.46
CA LEU A 46 1.90 13.77 -15.51
C LEU A 46 2.12 12.32 -15.09
N PHE A 47 3.23 11.69 -15.49
CA PHE A 47 3.62 10.36 -15.02
C PHE A 47 3.83 10.34 -13.50
N ILE A 48 4.55 11.31 -12.94
CA ILE A 48 4.75 11.41 -11.49
C ILE A 48 3.42 11.56 -10.76
N SER A 49 2.53 12.42 -11.26
CA SER A 49 1.16 12.56 -10.72
C SER A 49 0.39 11.24 -10.77
N ALA A 50 0.46 10.49 -11.86
CA ALA A 50 -0.19 9.18 -11.99
C ALA A 50 0.38 8.15 -11.02
N VAL A 51 1.70 8.15 -10.78
CA VAL A 51 2.34 7.29 -9.77
C VAL A 51 1.87 7.64 -8.37
N ILE A 52 1.82 8.94 -8.02
CA ILE A 52 1.31 9.41 -6.71
C ILE A 52 -0.15 8.97 -6.52
N MET A 53 -0.97 9.10 -7.57
CA MET A 53 -2.36 8.65 -7.57
C MET A 53 -2.44 7.12 -7.33
N LEU A 54 -1.68 6.33 -8.07
CA LEU A 54 -1.64 4.86 -7.90
C LEU A 54 -1.21 4.46 -6.49
N SER A 55 -0.18 5.13 -5.93
CA SER A 55 0.28 4.88 -4.57
C SER A 55 -0.78 5.24 -3.52
N GLY A 56 -1.48 6.36 -3.67
CA GLY A 56 -2.60 6.73 -2.79
C GLY A 56 -3.73 5.71 -2.84
N ALA A 57 -4.06 5.20 -4.03
CA ALA A 57 -5.05 4.14 -4.20
C ALA A 57 -4.62 2.84 -3.51
N MET A 58 -3.35 2.42 -3.65
CA MET A 58 -2.83 1.24 -2.95
C MET A 58 -2.88 1.40 -1.42
N ILE A 59 -2.45 2.55 -0.89
CA ILE A 59 -2.50 2.82 0.56
C ILE A 59 -3.95 2.77 1.06
N THR A 60 -4.90 3.29 0.28
CA THR A 60 -6.32 3.22 0.61
C THR A 60 -6.83 1.78 0.62
N LEU A 61 -6.46 0.98 -0.38
CA LEU A 61 -6.83 -0.43 -0.46
C LEU A 61 -6.22 -1.24 0.68
N LEU A 62 -4.96 -1.00 1.04
CA LEU A 62 -4.34 -1.62 2.21
C LEU A 62 -5.04 -1.20 3.49
N GLY A 63 -5.41 0.07 3.64
CA GLY A 63 -6.17 0.56 4.78
C GLY A 63 -7.57 -0.06 4.88
N VAL A 64 -8.24 -0.32 3.75
CA VAL A 64 -9.53 -1.03 3.73
C VAL A 64 -9.33 -2.51 4.04
N SER A 65 -8.30 -3.15 3.49
CA SER A 65 -8.07 -4.60 3.65
C SER A 65 -7.50 -4.98 5.02
N PHE A 66 -6.67 -4.14 5.63
CA PHE A 66 -6.00 -4.41 6.92
C PHE A 66 -6.59 -3.60 8.09
N GLY A 67 -7.52 -2.69 7.81
CA GLY A 67 -8.00 -1.72 8.78
C GLY A 67 -9.30 -2.02 9.47
N THR A 68 -10.09 -2.97 8.95
CA THR A 68 -11.41 -3.28 9.47
C THR A 68 -11.32 -4.34 10.56
N ASP A 69 -11.75 -4.01 11.79
CA ASP A 69 -11.91 -4.97 12.91
C ASP A 69 -13.16 -5.86 12.72
N ASN A 70 -13.55 -6.14 11.47
CA ASN A 70 -14.70 -6.99 11.15
C ASN A 70 -14.23 -8.45 11.01
N GLU A 71 -14.73 -9.33 11.87
CA GLU A 71 -14.42 -10.78 11.90
C GLU A 71 -14.70 -11.51 10.56
N ASP A 72 -15.50 -10.91 9.67
CA ASP A 72 -15.81 -11.46 8.34
C ASP A 72 -14.82 -11.03 7.22
N ASP A 73 -13.95 -10.05 7.46
CA ASP A 73 -12.92 -9.62 6.50
C ASP A 73 -11.68 -10.52 6.67
N ARG A 74 -11.55 -11.47 5.73
CA ARG A 74 -10.61 -12.62 5.65
C ARG A 74 -9.10 -12.30 5.66
N THR A 75 -8.66 -11.28 6.38
CA THR A 75 -7.27 -10.82 6.40
C THR A 75 -6.45 -11.45 7.51
N ASN A 76 -7.09 -12.04 8.53
CA ASN A 76 -6.39 -12.86 9.53
C ASN A 76 -5.68 -14.05 8.85
N ASP A 77 -6.34 -14.71 7.89
CA ASP A 77 -5.77 -15.82 7.12
C ASP A 77 -4.55 -15.41 6.27
N LEU A 78 -4.56 -14.18 5.73
CA LEU A 78 -3.44 -13.67 4.92
C LEU A 78 -2.28 -13.18 5.78
N GLN A 79 -2.58 -12.57 6.93
CA GLN A 79 -1.58 -12.15 7.90
C GLN A 79 -0.88 -13.37 8.51
N ASP A 80 -1.65 -14.41 8.86
CA ASP A 80 -1.13 -15.69 9.31
C ASP A 80 -0.31 -16.38 8.21
N ALA A 81 -0.80 -16.39 6.96
CA ALA A 81 -0.04 -16.94 5.84
C ALA A 81 1.28 -16.20 5.58
N ILE A 82 1.32 -14.88 5.73
CA ILE A 82 2.56 -14.08 5.58
C ILE A 82 3.50 -14.30 6.76
N ALA A 83 2.98 -14.40 7.99
CA ALA A 83 3.78 -14.72 9.17
C ALA A 83 4.38 -16.13 9.07
N GLU A 84 3.60 -17.10 8.60
CA GLU A 84 4.04 -18.47 8.32
C GLU A 84 5.10 -18.51 7.21
N LEU A 85 4.88 -17.79 6.11
CA LEU A 85 5.84 -17.70 4.99
C LEU A 85 7.15 -17.04 5.45
N THR A 86 7.08 -16.01 6.28
CA THR A 86 8.25 -15.34 6.88
C THR A 86 9.01 -16.28 7.82
N GLY A 87 8.28 -17.11 8.60
CA GLY A 87 8.87 -18.16 9.44
C GLY A 87 9.58 -19.24 8.63
N MET A 88 8.98 -19.69 7.53
CA MET A 88 9.58 -20.65 6.60
C MET A 88 10.82 -20.08 5.91
N LEU A 89 10.78 -18.82 5.48
CA LEU A 89 11.92 -18.15 4.87
C LEU A 89 13.07 -17.96 5.85
N ASN A 90 12.81 -17.59 7.10
CA ASN A 90 13.84 -17.51 8.14
C ASN A 90 14.44 -18.88 8.45
N THR A 91 13.63 -19.95 8.44
CA THR A 91 14.11 -21.32 8.63
C THR A 91 14.95 -21.79 7.45
N LEU A 92 14.54 -21.48 6.22
CA LEU A 92 15.32 -21.73 5.00
C LEU A 92 16.64 -20.95 5.00
N GLN A 93 16.61 -19.69 5.41
CA GLN A 93 17.78 -18.84 5.51
C GLN A 93 18.75 -19.36 6.57
N ALA A 94 18.25 -19.77 7.74
CA ALA A 94 19.07 -20.39 8.79
C ALA A 94 19.67 -21.72 8.34
N LYS A 95 18.91 -22.53 7.58
CA LYS A 95 19.39 -23.82 7.05
C LYS A 95 20.43 -23.66 5.93
N MET A 96 20.30 -22.61 5.10
CA MET A 96 21.33 -22.28 4.10
C MET A 96 22.56 -21.62 4.72
N ALA A 97 22.39 -20.79 5.76
CA ALA A 97 23.49 -20.11 6.44
C ALA A 97 24.27 -21.04 7.40
N GLY A 98 23.65 -22.12 7.89
CA GLY A 98 24.28 -23.13 8.74
C GLY A 98 24.71 -24.41 7.99
N GLY A 99 24.77 -24.37 6.65
CA GLY A 99 25.06 -25.53 5.81
C GLY A 99 26.50 -25.68 5.35
N ASP A 100 27.45 -24.89 5.88
CA ASP A 100 28.84 -24.83 5.40
C ASP A 100 29.88 -25.24 6.47
N ASP A 101 29.46 -25.93 7.54
CA ASP A 101 30.34 -26.41 8.63
C ASP A 101 30.29 -27.94 8.84
N GLU A 102 30.09 -28.73 7.78
CA GLU A 102 30.39 -30.18 7.80
C GLU A 102 31.02 -30.61 6.46
N ASP A 103 32.31 -30.32 6.30
CA ASP A 103 33.23 -31.08 5.44
C ASP A 103 34.63 -31.08 6.12
N GLU A 104 34.81 -32.03 7.05
CA GLU A 104 36.10 -32.68 7.33
C GLU A 104 36.24 -33.92 6.45
#